data_AF-A0A8S9YE51-F1
#
_entry.id   AF-A0A8S9YE51-F1
#
_cell.length_a   1.000
_cell.length_b   1.000
_cell.length_c   1.000
_cell.angle_alpha   90.00
_cell.angle_beta   90.00
_cell.angle_gamma   90.00
#
_symmetry.space_group_name_H-M   'P 1'
#
loop_
_entity.id
_entity.type
_entity.pdbx_description
1 polymer ?
#
loop_
_entity_poly.entity_id
_entity_poly.type
_entity_poly.pdbx_seq_one_letter_code
_entity_poly.pdbx_strand_id
1 'polypeptide(L)'
;MNRSFTSSQVERVEIKDVSLPQDMQRAMAAEAQATRAANAKIISAKGELDSSALLQEAAIKMSVSPAALHLRYLQTLATIATEQNSTIVFPLAMEWLEAFKKTK
;
A
#
# COMPACT_ATOMS: atom_id res chain seq x y z
N MET A 1 -17.01 15.63 68.64
CA MET A 1 -17.49 16.00 67.30
C MET A 1 -16.84 17.33 66.93
N ASN A 2 -16.20 17.58 65.80
CA ASN A 2 -16.23 16.89 64.53
C ASN A 2 -14.88 17.07 63.80
N ARG A 3 -14.55 16.06 63.02
CA ARG A 3 -13.33 15.88 62.24
C ARG A 3 -13.15 16.99 61.21
N SER A 4 -12.05 17.74 61.28
CA SER A 4 -11.62 18.63 60.20
C SER A 4 -11.08 17.79 59.05
N PHE A 5 -11.91 17.65 58.02
CA PHE A 5 -11.58 17.22 56.68
C PHE A 5 -10.36 17.99 56.13
N THR A 6 -9.30 17.30 55.74
CA THR A 6 -8.33 17.84 54.78
C THR A 6 -8.90 17.65 53.38
N SER A 7 -9.58 18.67 52.87
CA SER A 7 -10.07 18.78 51.49
C SER A 7 -8.97 19.22 50.52
N SER A 8 -7.78 18.63 50.59
CA SER A 8 -6.73 18.95 49.63
C SER A 8 -7.01 18.18 48.34
N GLN A 9 -7.80 18.81 47.46
CA GLN A 9 -7.91 18.43 46.05
C GLN A 9 -6.50 18.25 45.51
N VAL A 10 -6.20 17.05 44.99
CA VAL A 10 -4.91 16.76 44.35
C VAL A 10 -4.89 17.56 43.05
N GLU A 11 -4.34 18.76 43.13
CA GLU A 11 -4.12 19.66 42.01
C GLU A 11 -3.00 19.05 41.15
N ARG A 12 -3.43 18.32 40.10
CA ARG A 12 -2.67 17.97 38.89
C ARG A 12 -1.21 17.52 39.11
N VAL A 13 -1.00 16.20 39.08
CA VAL A 13 0.35 15.63 38.94
C VAL A 13 0.81 15.83 37.49
N GLU A 14 1.50 16.95 37.22
CA GLU A 14 2.28 17.13 36.00
C GLU A 14 3.57 16.33 36.13
N ILE A 15 3.73 15.32 35.26
CA ILE A 15 4.98 14.58 35.13
C ILE A 15 6.02 15.56 34.58
N LYS A 16 6.86 16.11 35.46
CA LYS A 16 7.96 16.98 35.07
C LYS A 16 9.11 16.11 34.57
N ASP A 17 9.25 16.09 33.25
CA ASP A 17 10.43 15.69 32.49
C ASP A 17 11.06 14.33 32.82
N VAL A 18 10.55 13.29 32.16
CA VAL A 18 11.25 12.00 32.05
C VAL A 18 12.39 12.16 31.04
N SER A 19 13.57 12.52 31.54
CA SER A 19 14.80 12.57 30.72
C SER A 19 15.37 11.16 30.54
N LEU A 20 15.15 10.55 29.38
CA LEU A 20 15.85 9.32 29.03
C LEU A 20 17.33 9.62 28.71
N PRO A 21 18.28 8.77 29.14
CA PRO A 21 19.67 8.87 28.73
C PRO A 21 19.81 8.89 27.20
N GLN A 22 20.69 9.74 26.67
CA GLN A 22 20.81 10.00 25.23
C GLN A 22 21.10 8.73 24.40
N ASP A 23 21.87 7.79 24.98
CA ASP A 23 22.19 6.51 24.34
C ASP A 23 20.98 5.57 24.26
N MET A 24 20.16 5.52 25.31
CA MET A 24 18.93 4.73 25.35
C MET A 24 17.90 5.29 24.37
N GLN A 25 17.79 6.61 24.25
CA GLN A 25 16.88 7.25 23.31
C GLN A 25 17.26 6.92 21.85
N ARG A 26 18.56 6.88 21.53
CA ARG A 26 19.04 6.46 20.21
C ARG A 26 18.78 4.99 19.93
N ALA A 27 19.08 4.11 20.89
CA ALA A 27 18.84 2.67 20.75
C ALA A 27 17.34 2.37 20.57
N MET A 28 16.48 3.01 21.38
CA MET A 28 15.03 2.87 21.29
C MET A 28 14.47 3.43 19.98
N ALA A 29 15.00 4.56 19.49
CA ALA A 29 14.61 5.10 18.19
C ALA A 29 14.98 4.15 17.04
N ALA A 30 16.18 3.56 17.09
CA ALA A 30 16.63 2.59 16.09
C ALA A 30 15.77 1.31 16.09
N GLU A 31 15.46 0.77 17.26
CA GLU A 31 14.59 -0.40 17.40
C GLU A 31 13.14 -0.11 16.96
N ALA A 32 12.60 1.05 17.34
CA ALA A 32 11.27 1.48 16.92
C ALA A 32 11.20 1.65 15.38
N GLN A 33 12.25 2.18 14.75
CA GLN A 33 12.33 2.31 13.30
C GLN A 33 12.45 0.95 12.60
N ALA A 34 13.27 0.03 13.13
CA ALA A 34 13.38 -1.33 12.62
C ALA A 34 12.05 -2.08 12.68
N THR A 35 11.35 -1.98 13.81
CA THR A 35 10.02 -2.58 14.00
C THR A 35 8.98 -1.98 13.06
N ARG A 36 8.97 -0.64 12.88
CA ARG A 36 8.10 0.03 11.90
C ARG A 36 8.38 -0.44 10.47
N ALA A 37 9.65 -0.54 10.09
CA ALA A 37 10.03 -0.98 8.75
C ALA A 37 9.64 -2.45 8.50
N ALA A 38 9.80 -3.32 9.49
CA ALA A 38 9.34 -4.71 9.42
C ALA A 38 7.81 -4.80 9.26
N ASN A 39 7.06 -4.05 10.08
CA ASN A 39 5.60 -4.01 9.98
C ASN A 39 5.12 -3.44 8.64
N ALA A 40 5.78 -2.40 8.12
CA ALA A 40 5.47 -1.85 6.80
C ALA A 40 5.62 -2.89 5.69
N LYS A 41 6.68 -3.73 5.73
CA LYS A 41 6.86 -4.83 4.77
C LYS A 41 5.77 -5.88 4.87
N ILE A 42 5.37 -6.25 6.08
CA ILE A 42 4.28 -7.23 6.30
C ILE A 42 2.96 -6.69 5.75
N ILE A 43 2.66 -5.41 6.00
CA ILE A 43 1.44 -4.76 5.50
C ILE A 43 1.47 -4.67 3.97
N SER A 44 2.61 -4.29 3.38
CA SER A 44 2.76 -4.25 1.92
C SER A 44 2.55 -5.63 1.30
N ALA A 45 3.22 -6.66 1.82
CA ALA A 45 3.10 -8.02 1.33
C ALA A 45 1.66 -8.55 1.43
N LYS A 46 0.96 -8.23 2.53
CA LYS A 46 -0.46 -8.57 2.68
C LYS A 46 -1.34 -7.82 1.67
N GLY A 47 -1.11 -6.52 1.51
CA GLY A 47 -1.82 -5.69 0.53
C GLY A 47 -1.61 -6.16 -0.91
N GLU A 48 -0.40 -6.61 -1.25
CA GLU A 48 -0.06 -7.21 -2.54
C GLU A 48 -0.79 -8.54 -2.76
N LEU A 49 -0.89 -9.39 -1.75
CA LEU A 49 -1.62 -10.65 -1.84
C LEU A 49 -3.12 -10.41 -2.03
N ASP A 50 -3.72 -9.52 -1.25
CA ASP A 50 -5.12 -9.14 -1.36
C ASP A 50 -5.41 -8.52 -2.74
N SER A 51 -4.51 -7.63 -3.21
CA SER A 51 -4.61 -7.01 -4.54
C SER A 51 -4.50 -8.05 -5.66
N SER A 52 -3.59 -9.02 -5.53
CA SER A 52 -3.40 -10.09 -6.50
C SER A 52 -4.64 -10.98 -6.63
N ALA A 53 -5.30 -11.29 -5.50
CA ALA A 53 -6.54 -12.06 -5.50
C ALA A 53 -7.67 -11.31 -6.22
N LEU A 54 -7.83 -10.01 -5.95
CA LEU A 54 -8.82 -9.17 -6.63
C LEU A 54 -8.54 -9.05 -8.14
N LEU A 55 -7.28 -8.89 -8.52
CA LEU A 55 -6.86 -8.84 -9.93
C LEU A 55 -7.13 -10.16 -10.64
N GLN A 56 -6.88 -11.29 -9.99
CA GLN A 56 -7.21 -12.61 -10.53
C GLN A 56 -8.72 -12.75 -10.77
N GLU A 57 -9.54 -12.40 -9.77
CA GLU A 57 -11.00 -12.44 -9.90
C GLU A 57 -11.50 -11.55 -11.03
N ALA A 58 -10.96 -10.33 -11.14
CA ALA A 58 -11.26 -9.41 -12.24
C ALA A 58 -10.87 -10.01 -13.59
N ALA A 59 -9.68 -10.63 -13.71
CA ALA A 59 -9.24 -11.27 -14.94
C ALA A 59 -10.15 -12.44 -15.35
N ILE A 60 -10.58 -13.27 -14.40
CA ILE A 60 -11.54 -14.35 -14.64
C ILE A 60 -12.89 -13.78 -15.10
N LYS A 61 -13.41 -12.75 -14.43
CA LYS A 61 -14.67 -12.11 -14.84
C LYS A 61 -14.58 -11.52 -16.25
N MET A 62 -13.43 -11.00 -16.62
CA MET A 62 -13.18 -10.47 -17.96
C MET A 62 -13.02 -11.54 -19.03
N SER A 63 -12.49 -12.72 -18.69
CA SER A 63 -12.36 -13.81 -19.66
C SER A 63 -13.72 -14.41 -20.06
N VAL A 64 -14.74 -14.31 -19.19
CA VAL A 64 -16.12 -14.72 -19.49
C VAL A 64 -16.72 -13.91 -20.66
N SER A 65 -16.33 -12.65 -20.83
CA SER A 65 -16.84 -11.78 -21.90
C SER A 65 -15.69 -11.21 -22.73
N PRO A 66 -15.45 -11.72 -23.94
CA PRO A 66 -14.41 -11.19 -24.84
C PRO A 66 -14.58 -9.69 -25.16
N ALA A 67 -15.81 -9.15 -25.10
CA ALA A 67 -16.07 -7.73 -25.27
C ALA A 67 -15.43 -6.87 -24.16
N ALA A 68 -15.24 -7.40 -22.95
CA ALA A 68 -14.63 -6.68 -21.83
C ALA A 68 -13.15 -6.35 -22.08
N LEU A 69 -12.41 -7.24 -22.75
CA LEU A 69 -11.02 -6.99 -23.13
C LEU A 69 -10.91 -5.89 -24.19
N HIS A 70 -11.80 -5.90 -25.19
CA HIS A 70 -11.87 -4.84 -26.20
C HIS A 70 -12.20 -3.48 -25.56
N LEU A 71 -13.16 -3.42 -24.64
CA LEU A 71 -13.48 -2.17 -23.94
C LEU A 71 -12.30 -1.66 -23.10
N ARG A 72 -11.57 -2.54 -22.41
CA ARG A 72 -10.36 -2.14 -21.66
C ARG A 72 -9.28 -1.62 -22.60
N TYR A 73 -9.09 -2.23 -23.76
CA TYR A 73 -8.16 -1.73 -24.78
C TYR A 73 -8.53 -0.31 -25.24
N LEU A 74 -9.80 -0.06 -25.56
CA LEU A 74 -10.28 1.27 -25.93
C LEU A 74 -10.12 2.29 -24.81
N GLN A 75 -10.38 1.91 -23.55
CA GLN A 75 -10.13 2.76 -22.39
C GLN A 75 -8.65 3.11 -22.24
N THR A 76 -7.75 2.13 -22.37
CA THR A 76 -6.31 2.41 -22.31
C THR A 76 -5.86 3.34 -23.43
N LEU A 77 -6.39 3.18 -24.65
CA LEU A 77 -6.11 4.10 -25.75
C LEU A 77 -6.64 5.50 -25.48
N ALA A 78 -7.84 5.62 -24.89
CA ALA A 78 -8.40 6.92 -24.50
C ALA A 78 -7.54 7.60 -23.42
N THR A 79 -7.09 6.85 -22.41
CA THR A 79 -6.19 7.36 -21.35
C THR A 79 -4.84 7.81 -21.94
N ILE A 80 -4.25 7.02 -22.82
CA ILE A 80 -2.98 7.38 -23.48
C ILE A 80 -3.17 8.60 -24.39
N ALA A 81 -4.29 8.68 -25.12
CA ALA A 81 -4.60 9.83 -25.98
C ALA A 81 -4.76 11.12 -25.17
N THR A 82 -5.26 11.05 -23.93
CA THR A 82 -5.35 12.21 -23.04
C THR A 82 -4.01 12.64 -22.44
N GLU A 83 -3.03 11.73 -22.28
CA GLU A 83 -1.75 12.04 -21.63
C GLU A 83 -0.70 12.71 -22.53
N GLN A 84 -1.01 13.07 -23.78
CA GLN A 84 -0.16 13.90 -24.68
C GLN A 84 1.34 13.52 -24.76
N ASN A 85 1.71 12.26 -24.54
CA ASN A 85 3.09 11.80 -24.73
C ASN A 85 3.16 10.72 -25.81
N SER A 86 3.85 11.05 -26.91
CA SER A 86 3.97 10.27 -28.16
C SER A 86 4.71 8.92 -28.04
N THR A 87 4.83 8.36 -26.82
CA THR A 87 5.44 7.06 -26.59
C THR A 87 4.35 5.99 -26.63
N ILE A 88 4.05 5.54 -27.85
CA ILE A 88 3.13 4.43 -28.11
C ILE A 88 3.82 3.13 -27.63
N VAL A 89 3.66 2.81 -26.35
CA VAL A 89 4.02 1.48 -25.84
C VAL A 89 2.88 0.54 -26.22
N PHE A 90 2.99 -0.05 -27.40
CA PHE A 90 2.09 -1.13 -27.83
C PHE A 90 2.60 -2.43 -27.20
N PRO A 91 1.89 -3.04 -26.23
CA PRO A 91 2.16 -4.41 -25.85
C PRO A 91 1.74 -5.30 -27.02
N LEU A 92 2.67 -5.61 -27.92
CA LEU A 92 2.47 -6.65 -28.92
C LEU A 92 2.24 -7.95 -28.17
N ALA A 93 1.02 -8.47 -28.20
CA ALA A 93 0.71 -9.75 -27.59
C ALA A 93 1.65 -10.81 -28.20
N MET A 94 2.28 -11.61 -27.35
CA MET A 94 3.12 -12.74 -27.78
C MET A 94 2.40 -13.67 -28.77
N GLU A 95 1.06 -13.68 -28.74
CA GLU A 95 0.17 -14.35 -29.70
C GLU A 95 0.45 -13.96 -31.16
N TRP A 96 0.74 -12.68 -31.44
CA TRP A 96 1.14 -12.24 -32.79
C TRP A 96 2.52 -12.77 -33.16
N LEU A 97 3.44 -12.81 -32.19
CA LEU A 97 4.78 -13.35 -32.39
C LEU A 97 4.76 -14.85 -32.71
N GLU A 98 3.86 -15.61 -32.07
CA GLU A 98 3.63 -17.02 -32.38
C GLU A 98 3.04 -17.24 -33.77
N ALA A 99 2.12 -16.37 -34.22
CA ALA A 99 1.57 -16.41 -35.58
C ALA A 99 2.65 -16.23 -36.66
N PHE A 100 3.63 -15.33 -36.44
CA PHE A 100 4.79 -15.16 -37.33
C PHE A 100 5.80 -16.31 -37.23
N LYS A 101 5.90 -16.97 -36.07
CA LYS A 101 6.79 -18.12 -35.86
C LYS A 101 6.31 -19.40 -36.55
N LYS A 102 5.00 -19.51 -36.83
CA LYS A 102 4.38 -20.68 -37.46
C LYS A 102 4.43 -20.65 -39.01
N THR A 103 5.01 -19.61 -39.60
CA THR A 103 5.17 -19.47 -41.06
C THR A 103 6.57 -19.88 -41.55
N LYS A 104 7.12 -20.98 -41.02
CA LYS A 104 8.28 -21.66 -41.59
C LYS A 104 8.10 -23.17 -41.55
#